data_AF-A0A965W077-F1
#
_entry.id   AF-A0A965W077-F1
#
_cell.length_a   1.000
_cell.length_b   1.000
_cell.length_c   1.000
_cell.angle_alpha   90.00
_cell.angle_beta   90.00
_cell.angle_gamma   90.00
#
_symmetry.space_group_name_H-M   'P 1'
#
loop_
_entity.id
_entity.type
_entity.pdbx_description
1 polymer ?
#
loop_
_entity_poly.entity_id
_entity_poly.type
_entity_poly.pdbx_seq_one_letter_code
_entity_poly.pdbx_strand_id
1 'polypeptide(L)'
;MQLWNTLNKEELEAHLREVGHKFVTVSFYQYAKIVNPRLFRDHLFLMWSKLDVVGRTYVAKEGINAQIAIPTENLSQFREELYEIEFLNGVRLNFAVDDSEAEFPFLKLKIKVRDKILADGLNDDTFDVTNKGKHLSAEEFNELTSQSNTILIDFRNHYESEVGFFKGAILPDVDTFRESLPFIEEEYLKGNEDKNIVMYCTGGVRCEKASAWFKHRGFKNVHQLEGGII
;
A
#
# COMPACT_ATOMS: atom_id res chain seq x y z
N MET A 1 -17.78 -22.91 8.40
CA MET A 1 -16.73 -22.90 7.35
C MET A 1 -15.42 -22.50 8.00
N GLN A 2 -14.32 -23.13 7.61
CA GLN A 2 -13.00 -22.85 8.18
C GLN A 2 -12.46 -21.53 7.62
N LEU A 3 -11.99 -20.63 8.50
CA LEU A 3 -11.55 -19.26 8.14
C LEU A 3 -10.03 -19.12 8.08
N TRP A 4 -9.33 -20.24 7.88
CA TRP A 4 -7.87 -20.31 7.77
C TRP A 4 -7.45 -21.55 6.99
N ASN A 5 -6.26 -21.48 6.39
CA ASN A 5 -5.68 -22.54 5.59
C ASN A 5 -4.86 -23.51 6.46
N THR A 6 -5.01 -24.82 6.22
CA THR A 6 -4.30 -25.91 6.92
C THR A 6 -3.25 -26.62 6.08
N LEU A 7 -3.17 -26.32 4.79
CA LEU A 7 -2.27 -26.98 3.86
C LEU A 7 -0.83 -26.46 4.01
N ASN A 8 0.11 -27.36 3.80
CA ASN A 8 1.53 -27.06 3.72
C ASN A 8 1.88 -26.42 2.36
N LYS A 9 3.15 -26.06 2.16
CA LYS A 9 3.59 -25.37 0.93
C LYS A 9 3.43 -26.24 -0.33
N GLU A 10 3.85 -27.50 -0.26
CA GLU A 10 3.82 -28.43 -1.39
C GLU A 10 2.38 -28.74 -1.83
N GLU A 11 1.50 -28.95 -0.86
CA GLU A 11 0.06 -29.13 -1.09
C GLU A 11 -0.59 -27.91 -1.75
N LEU A 12 -0.17 -26.69 -1.36
CA LEU A 12 -0.70 -25.46 -1.95
C LEU A 12 -0.23 -25.25 -3.38
N GLU A 13 1.04 -25.52 -3.67
CA GLU A 13 1.56 -25.44 -5.03
C GLU A 13 0.90 -26.48 -5.93
N ALA A 14 0.72 -27.72 -5.45
CA ALA A 14 0.02 -28.77 -6.19
C ALA A 14 -1.43 -28.36 -6.50
N HIS A 15 -2.14 -27.80 -5.51
CA HIS A 15 -3.50 -27.32 -5.68
C HIS A 15 -3.58 -26.17 -6.70
N LEU A 16 -2.69 -25.17 -6.62
CA LEU A 16 -2.68 -24.06 -7.58
C LEU A 16 -2.37 -24.53 -9.01
N ARG A 17 -1.46 -25.50 -9.18
CA ARG A 17 -1.19 -26.13 -10.49
C ARG A 17 -2.39 -26.90 -11.02
N GLU A 18 -3.10 -27.64 -10.17
CA GLU A 18 -4.29 -28.40 -10.53
C GLU A 18 -5.43 -27.49 -10.99
N VAL A 19 -5.67 -26.40 -10.27
CA VAL A 19 -6.71 -25.42 -10.63
C VAL A 19 -6.33 -24.67 -11.91
N GLY A 20 -5.05 -24.31 -12.08
CA GLY A 20 -4.53 -23.77 -13.34
C GLY A 20 -4.96 -22.33 -13.65
N HIS A 21 -5.36 -21.57 -12.63
CA HIS A 21 -5.77 -20.16 -12.77
C HIS A 21 -4.65 -19.29 -13.34
N LYS A 22 -5.02 -18.38 -14.24
CA LYS A 22 -4.20 -17.21 -14.54
C LYS A 22 -4.57 -16.11 -13.56
N PHE A 23 -3.58 -15.49 -12.94
CA PHE A 23 -3.82 -14.45 -11.96
C PHE A 23 -3.52 -13.07 -12.52
N VAL A 24 -4.19 -12.07 -11.96
CA VAL A 24 -3.83 -10.66 -12.04
C VAL A 24 -3.45 -10.20 -10.64
N THR A 25 -2.22 -9.72 -10.47
CA THR A 25 -1.78 -9.14 -9.19
C THR A 25 -2.34 -7.73 -9.01
N VAL A 26 -3.00 -7.51 -7.88
CA VAL A 26 -3.63 -6.25 -7.51
C VAL A 26 -3.20 -5.83 -6.11
N SER A 27 -2.88 -4.55 -5.95
CA SER A 27 -2.76 -3.93 -4.63
C SER A 27 -3.71 -2.75 -4.49
N PHE A 28 -4.21 -2.54 -3.28
CA PHE A 28 -5.01 -1.38 -2.94
C PHE A 28 -4.98 -1.14 -1.43
N TYR A 29 -5.31 0.07 -1.02
CA TYR A 29 -5.50 0.40 0.38
C TYR A 29 -6.65 1.41 0.49
N GLN A 30 -7.27 1.47 1.66
CA GLN A 30 -8.23 2.50 1.95
C GLN A 30 -8.28 2.76 3.46
N TYR A 31 -8.16 4.03 3.84
CA TYR A 31 -8.36 4.45 5.22
C TYR A 31 -9.86 4.68 5.46
N ALA A 32 -10.41 3.99 6.44
CA ALA A 32 -11.81 4.07 6.82
C ALA A 32 -11.99 3.62 8.27
N LYS A 33 -12.98 4.16 8.98
CA LYS A 33 -13.26 3.76 10.36
C LYS A 33 -13.99 2.42 10.37
N ILE A 34 -13.25 1.33 10.59
CA ILE A 34 -13.79 -0.03 10.68
C ILE A 34 -14.08 -0.35 12.14
N VAL A 35 -15.37 -0.41 12.50
CA VAL A 35 -15.81 -0.64 13.89
C VAL A 35 -15.40 -2.02 14.41
N ASN A 36 -15.58 -3.07 13.59
CA ASN A 36 -15.23 -4.44 13.94
C ASN A 36 -14.31 -5.09 12.89
N PRO A 37 -12.98 -4.91 13.01
CA PRO A 37 -11.99 -5.48 12.11
C PRO A 37 -12.06 -7.01 11.97
N ARG A 38 -12.47 -7.73 13.04
CA ARG A 38 -12.58 -9.20 13.00
C ARG A 38 -13.75 -9.63 12.13
N LEU A 39 -14.92 -9.02 12.31
CA LEU A 39 -16.09 -9.30 11.48
C LEU A 39 -15.81 -8.98 10.01
N PHE A 40 -15.17 -7.83 9.75
CA PHE A 40 -14.82 -7.45 8.38
C PHE A 40 -13.80 -8.40 7.76
N ARG A 41 -12.77 -8.81 8.51
CA ARG A 41 -11.82 -9.86 8.08
C ARG A 41 -12.53 -11.14 7.70
N ASP A 42 -13.44 -11.63 8.54
CA ASP A 42 -14.18 -12.87 8.31
C ASP A 42 -15.05 -12.76 7.05
N HIS A 43 -15.76 -11.64 6.88
CA HIS A 43 -16.54 -11.36 5.68
C HIS A 43 -15.69 -11.38 4.40
N LEU A 44 -14.56 -10.65 4.38
CA LEU A 44 -13.65 -10.65 3.24
C LEU A 44 -13.07 -12.04 2.96
N PHE A 45 -12.74 -12.82 4.00
CA PHE A 45 -12.21 -14.17 3.82
C PHE A 45 -13.24 -15.08 3.13
N LEU A 46 -14.49 -15.02 3.57
CA LEU A 46 -15.60 -15.78 2.98
C LEU A 46 -15.86 -15.38 1.53
N MET A 47 -15.81 -14.07 1.23
CA MET A 47 -16.03 -13.51 -0.10
C MET A 47 -14.92 -13.93 -1.07
N TRP A 48 -13.67 -13.63 -0.71
CA TRP A 48 -12.50 -13.86 -1.56
C TRP A 48 -12.11 -15.33 -1.70
N SER A 49 -12.41 -16.17 -0.70
CA SER A 49 -12.16 -17.62 -0.83
C SER A 49 -13.06 -18.28 -1.87
N LYS A 50 -14.25 -17.73 -2.16
CA LYS A 50 -15.14 -18.25 -3.21
C LYS A 50 -14.65 -17.92 -4.63
N LEU A 51 -13.79 -16.92 -4.73
CA LEU A 51 -13.24 -16.41 -5.99
C LEU A 51 -11.80 -16.91 -6.21
N ASP A 52 -11.33 -17.85 -5.38
CA ASP A 52 -9.95 -18.36 -5.37
C ASP A 52 -8.86 -17.27 -5.30
N VAL A 53 -9.18 -16.14 -4.65
CA VAL A 53 -8.22 -15.06 -4.45
C VAL A 53 -7.15 -15.51 -3.47
N VAL A 54 -5.89 -15.24 -3.81
CA VAL A 54 -4.73 -15.50 -2.95
C VAL A 54 -4.03 -14.20 -2.59
N GLY A 55 -3.17 -14.25 -1.56
CA GLY A 55 -2.34 -13.12 -1.15
C GLY A 55 -2.63 -12.62 0.25
N ARG A 56 -2.18 -11.41 0.53
CA ARG A 56 -2.09 -10.88 1.90
C ARG A 56 -2.86 -9.58 2.03
N THR A 57 -3.71 -9.54 3.05
CA THR A 57 -4.46 -8.34 3.41
C THR A 57 -4.35 -8.07 4.90
N TYR A 58 -4.16 -6.81 5.25
CA TYR A 58 -4.25 -6.31 6.61
C TYR A 58 -5.52 -5.50 6.78
N VAL A 59 -6.22 -5.78 7.87
CA VAL A 59 -7.41 -5.04 8.30
C VAL A 59 -7.12 -4.49 9.69
N ALA A 60 -7.37 -3.21 9.89
CA ALA A 60 -7.28 -2.55 11.18
C ALA A 60 -8.49 -1.65 11.40
N LYS A 61 -8.61 -1.04 12.58
CA LYS A 61 -9.67 -0.03 12.83
C LYS A 61 -9.57 1.16 11.88
N GLU A 62 -8.36 1.46 11.40
CA GLU A 62 -8.07 2.57 10.49
C GLU A 62 -8.28 2.25 9.01
N GLY A 63 -8.54 0.99 8.63
CA GLY A 63 -8.81 0.66 7.23
C GLY A 63 -8.34 -0.72 6.77
N ILE A 64 -8.02 -0.82 5.48
CA ILE A 64 -7.55 -2.02 4.78
C ILE A 64 -6.32 -1.73 3.92
N ASN A 65 -5.40 -2.68 3.84
CA ASN A 65 -4.27 -2.69 2.89
C ASN A 65 -4.11 -4.11 2.34
N ALA A 66 -4.22 -4.26 1.02
CA ALA A 66 -4.28 -5.53 0.33
C ALA A 66 -3.20 -5.61 -0.76
N GLN A 67 -2.54 -6.76 -0.84
CA GLN A 67 -1.69 -7.21 -1.93
C GLN A 67 -2.12 -8.64 -2.25
N ILE A 68 -2.90 -8.79 -3.30
CA ILE A 68 -3.61 -10.03 -3.64
C ILE A 68 -3.41 -10.37 -5.11
N ALA A 69 -3.66 -11.62 -5.46
CA ALA A 69 -3.76 -12.05 -6.85
C ALA A 69 -5.13 -12.70 -7.04
N ILE A 70 -5.81 -12.29 -8.10
CA ILE A 70 -7.20 -12.65 -8.38
C ILE A 70 -7.19 -13.45 -9.68
N PRO A 71 -7.86 -14.61 -9.78
CA PRO A 71 -8.05 -15.29 -11.06
C PRO A 71 -8.67 -14.34 -12.08
N THR A 72 -8.11 -14.28 -13.29
CA THR A 72 -8.49 -13.30 -14.31
C THR A 72 -9.98 -13.38 -14.64
N GLU A 73 -10.56 -14.57 -14.66
CA GLU A 73 -11.99 -14.83 -14.88
C GLU A 73 -12.88 -14.25 -13.78
N ASN A 74 -12.38 -14.15 -12.56
CA ASN A 74 -13.12 -13.69 -11.39
C ASN A 74 -12.90 -12.19 -11.12
N LEU A 75 -12.07 -11.50 -11.92
CA LEU A 75 -11.71 -10.10 -11.67
C LEU A 75 -12.93 -9.16 -11.70
N SER A 76 -13.86 -9.37 -12.65
CA SER A 76 -15.09 -8.59 -12.73
C SER A 76 -15.97 -8.78 -11.49
N GLN A 77 -16.23 -10.03 -11.12
CA GLN A 77 -17.03 -10.36 -9.94
C GLN A 77 -16.37 -9.86 -8.64
N PHE A 78 -15.05 -10.02 -8.52
CA PHE A 78 -14.28 -9.47 -7.40
C PHE A 78 -14.50 -7.96 -7.26
N ARG A 79 -14.44 -7.21 -8.37
CA ARG A 79 -14.62 -5.76 -8.34
C ARG A 79 -16.05 -5.38 -7.94
N GLU A 80 -17.04 -6.07 -8.47
CA GLU A 80 -18.45 -5.86 -8.12
C GLU A 80 -18.67 -6.08 -6.61
N GLU A 81 -18.28 -7.24 -6.08
CA GLU A 81 -18.42 -7.57 -4.65
C GLU A 81 -17.60 -6.63 -3.75
N LEU A 82 -16.41 -6.21 -4.18
CA LEU A 82 -15.59 -5.24 -3.44
C LEU A 82 -16.29 -3.87 -3.35
N TYR A 83 -16.92 -3.43 -4.43
CA TYR A 83 -17.56 -2.11 -4.51
C TYR A 83 -18.95 -2.05 -3.85
N GLU A 84 -19.54 -3.19 -3.48
CA GLU A 84 -20.70 -3.24 -2.59
C GLU A 84 -20.36 -2.78 -1.16
N ILE A 85 -19.09 -2.83 -0.77
CA ILE A 85 -18.63 -2.32 0.53
C ILE A 85 -18.49 -0.80 0.42
N GLU A 86 -19.36 -0.06 1.11
CA GLU A 86 -19.54 1.40 0.99
C GLU A 86 -18.21 2.19 0.91
N PHE A 87 -17.29 1.98 1.85
CA PHE A 87 -16.03 2.73 1.90
C PHE A 87 -14.98 2.27 0.87
N LEU A 88 -15.21 1.15 0.19
CA LEU A 88 -14.37 0.59 -0.87
C LEU A 88 -14.96 0.79 -2.26
N ASN A 89 -16.18 1.32 -2.38
CA ASN A 89 -16.78 1.61 -3.66
C ASN A 89 -15.90 2.59 -4.46
N GLY A 90 -15.44 2.14 -5.63
CA GLY A 90 -14.54 2.92 -6.49
C GLY A 90 -13.10 3.03 -5.98
N VAL A 91 -12.67 2.19 -5.01
CA VAL A 91 -11.26 2.20 -4.58
C VAL A 91 -10.33 1.93 -5.77
N ARG A 92 -9.24 2.70 -5.87
CA ARG A 92 -8.22 2.53 -6.90
C ARG A 92 -7.54 1.18 -6.70
N LEU A 93 -7.60 0.36 -7.74
CA LEU A 93 -6.88 -0.90 -7.82
C LEU A 93 -5.62 -0.67 -8.63
N ASN A 94 -4.46 -0.88 -8.01
CA ASN A 94 -3.17 -0.81 -8.68
C ASN A 94 -2.83 -2.20 -9.23
N PHE A 95 -2.77 -2.31 -10.55
CA PHE A 95 -2.48 -3.54 -11.28
C PHE A 95 -0.98 -3.67 -11.52
N ALA A 96 -0.41 -4.85 -11.26
CA ALA A 96 0.97 -5.11 -11.65
C ALA A 96 1.08 -5.14 -13.19
N VAL A 97 2.16 -4.55 -13.72
CA VAL A 97 2.39 -4.44 -15.17
C VAL A 97 2.99 -5.72 -15.75
N ASP A 98 3.68 -6.53 -14.95
CA ASP A 98 4.32 -7.77 -15.39
C ASP A 98 4.30 -8.83 -14.27
N ASP A 99 3.66 -9.98 -14.55
CA ASP A 99 3.54 -11.14 -13.65
C ASP A 99 4.44 -12.32 -14.12
N SER A 100 5.39 -12.08 -15.04
CA SER A 100 6.04 -13.15 -15.84
C SER A 100 7.13 -13.99 -15.15
N GLU A 101 7.60 -13.63 -13.95
CA GLU A 101 8.75 -14.33 -13.34
C GLU A 101 8.40 -15.40 -12.29
N ALA A 102 7.22 -15.32 -11.65
CA ALA A 102 6.81 -16.26 -10.61
C ALA A 102 5.66 -17.15 -11.08
N GLU A 103 5.78 -18.47 -10.89
CA GLU A 103 4.73 -19.44 -11.24
C GLU A 103 3.40 -19.10 -10.52
N PHE A 104 3.48 -18.63 -9.26
CA PHE A 104 2.35 -18.13 -8.47
C PHE A 104 2.75 -16.89 -7.67
N PRO A 105 2.01 -15.76 -7.74
CA PRO A 105 2.31 -14.56 -6.94
C PRO A 105 2.16 -14.78 -5.42
N PHE A 106 1.20 -15.63 -5.04
CA PHE A 106 0.95 -16.00 -3.65
C PHE A 106 0.43 -17.44 -3.55
N LEU A 107 0.75 -18.11 -2.45
CA LEU A 107 0.34 -19.51 -2.25
C LEU A 107 -1.03 -19.69 -1.59
N LYS A 108 -1.55 -18.67 -0.90
CA LYS A 108 -2.83 -18.74 -0.18
C LYS A 108 -3.37 -17.38 0.21
N LEU A 109 -4.67 -17.33 0.48
CA LEU A 109 -5.31 -16.19 1.11
C LEU A 109 -4.93 -16.05 2.60
N LYS A 110 -4.45 -14.87 2.98
CA LYS A 110 -4.11 -14.48 4.35
C LYS A 110 -4.67 -13.10 4.64
N ILE A 111 -5.77 -13.04 5.39
CA ILE A 111 -6.30 -11.77 5.91
C ILE A 111 -6.02 -11.70 7.40
N LYS A 112 -5.23 -10.71 7.85
CA LYS A 112 -4.83 -10.56 9.24
C LYS A 112 -5.42 -9.29 9.84
N VAL A 113 -6.03 -9.42 11.01
CA VAL A 113 -6.33 -8.26 11.85
C VAL A 113 -5.03 -7.75 12.47
N ARG A 114 -4.82 -6.44 12.39
CA ARG A 114 -3.67 -5.71 12.91
C ARG A 114 -4.16 -4.47 13.65
N ASP A 115 -3.28 -3.90 14.48
CA ASP A 115 -3.54 -2.62 15.11
C ASP A 115 -3.53 -1.49 14.09
N LYS A 116 -2.67 -1.61 13.07
CA LYS A 116 -2.52 -0.71 11.93
C LYS A 116 -2.38 -1.46 10.61
N ILE A 117 -2.86 -0.86 9.51
CA ILE A 117 -2.67 -1.38 8.14
C ILE A 117 -1.27 -1.08 7.58
N LEU A 118 -0.56 -0.15 8.21
CA LEU A 118 0.84 0.18 7.98
C LEU A 118 1.55 0.36 9.31
N ALA A 119 2.69 -0.30 9.50
CA ALA A 119 3.50 -0.17 10.71
C ALA A 119 4.33 1.14 10.66
N ASP A 120 3.69 2.25 11.03
CA ASP A 120 4.28 3.60 10.99
C ASP A 120 5.01 4.01 12.28
N GLY A 121 4.71 3.37 13.42
CA GLY A 121 5.23 3.77 14.74
C GLY A 121 4.81 5.15 15.22
N LEU A 122 3.82 5.76 14.57
CA LEU A 122 3.25 7.03 14.97
C LEU A 122 2.13 6.81 15.98
N ASN A 123 1.84 7.84 16.78
CA ASN A 123 0.62 7.88 17.57
C ASN A 123 -0.47 8.58 16.77
N ASP A 124 -1.46 7.85 16.27
CA ASP A 124 -2.53 8.43 15.43
C ASP A 124 -3.43 9.39 16.21
N ASP A 125 -3.41 9.36 17.56
CA ASP A 125 -4.17 10.31 18.38
C ASP A 125 -3.55 11.72 18.37
N THR A 126 -2.32 11.88 17.85
CA THR A 126 -1.63 13.18 17.84
C THR A 126 -1.83 13.97 16.56
N PHE A 127 -2.32 13.35 15.48
CA PHE A 127 -2.47 14.00 14.18
C PHE A 127 -3.60 13.42 13.33
N ASP A 128 -4.14 14.23 12.42
CA ASP A 128 -5.19 13.80 11.52
C ASP A 128 -4.62 13.15 10.25
N VAL A 129 -4.75 11.82 10.15
CA VAL A 129 -4.33 11.03 8.98
C VAL A 129 -5.08 11.39 7.69
N THR A 130 -6.20 12.11 7.78
CA THR A 130 -6.95 12.59 6.61
C THR A 130 -6.40 13.90 6.05
N ASN A 131 -5.60 14.63 6.84
CA ASN A 131 -4.94 15.86 6.42
C ASN A 131 -3.67 15.57 5.58
N LYS A 132 -3.86 15.02 4.39
CA LYS A 132 -2.80 14.49 3.52
C LYS A 132 -2.16 15.58 2.65
N GLY A 133 -1.01 15.25 2.08
CA GLY A 133 -0.35 16.05 1.04
C GLY A 133 -1.13 16.05 -0.28
N LYS A 134 -0.78 16.96 -1.19
CA LYS A 134 -1.38 17.00 -2.53
C LYS A 134 -0.94 15.79 -3.35
N HIS A 135 -1.89 15.05 -3.92
CA HIS A 135 -1.61 14.03 -4.93
C HIS A 135 -1.20 14.68 -6.25
N LEU A 136 -0.08 14.21 -6.81
CA LEU A 136 0.44 14.64 -8.10
C LEU A 136 0.18 13.56 -9.14
N SER A 137 -0.34 13.97 -10.29
CA SER A 137 -0.26 13.17 -11.51
C SER A 137 1.20 12.93 -11.91
N ALA A 138 1.44 11.96 -12.81
CA ALA A 138 2.79 11.68 -13.30
C ALA A 138 3.46 12.90 -13.96
N GLU A 139 2.68 13.72 -14.67
CA GLU A 139 3.16 14.96 -15.29
C GLU A 139 3.57 16.00 -14.23
N GLU A 140 2.67 16.31 -13.29
CA GLU A 140 2.96 17.24 -12.19
C GLU A 140 4.14 16.75 -11.31
N PHE A 141 4.27 15.44 -11.11
CA PHE A 141 5.40 14.85 -10.40
C PHE A 141 6.73 15.12 -11.11
N ASN A 142 6.80 14.87 -12.42
CA ASN A 142 8.01 15.13 -13.19
C ASN A 142 8.35 16.63 -13.21
N GLU A 143 7.36 17.50 -13.38
CA GLU A 143 7.54 18.94 -13.34
C GLU A 143 8.08 19.40 -11.99
N LEU A 144 7.44 18.99 -10.89
CA LEU A 144 7.81 19.46 -9.55
C LEU A 144 9.16 18.91 -9.10
N THR A 145 9.48 17.66 -9.42
CA THR A 145 10.77 17.03 -9.08
C THR A 145 11.94 17.54 -9.91
N SER A 146 11.68 18.17 -11.07
CA SER A 146 12.72 18.84 -11.85
C SER A 146 13.19 20.17 -11.23
N GLN A 147 12.42 20.73 -10.30
CA GLN A 147 12.74 22.01 -9.66
C GLN A 147 13.83 21.85 -8.60
N SER A 148 14.80 22.78 -8.58
CA SER A 148 15.87 22.80 -7.57
C SER A 148 15.39 23.05 -6.13
N ASN A 149 14.17 23.58 -5.98
CA ASN A 149 13.52 23.81 -4.68
C ASN A 149 12.76 22.58 -4.15
N THR A 150 12.98 21.41 -4.75
CA THR A 150 12.25 20.18 -4.40
C THR A 150 13.15 19.16 -3.73
N ILE A 151 12.67 18.64 -2.60
CA ILE A 151 13.21 17.47 -1.91
C ILE A 151 12.36 16.28 -2.33
N LEU A 152 12.96 15.36 -3.09
CA LEU A 152 12.33 14.10 -3.50
C LEU A 152 12.74 12.99 -2.54
N ILE A 153 11.78 12.25 -2.00
CA ILE A 153 12.02 11.19 -1.01
C ILE A 153 11.41 9.87 -1.47
N ASP A 154 12.21 8.82 -1.42
CA ASP A 154 11.77 7.45 -1.58
C ASP A 154 11.39 6.85 -0.23
N PHE A 155 10.11 6.54 -0.02
CA PHE A 155 9.63 5.88 1.20
C PHE A 155 9.64 4.35 1.10
N ARG A 156 10.24 3.79 0.06
CA ARG A 156 10.42 2.35 -0.07
C ARG A 156 11.53 1.85 0.84
N ASN A 157 11.55 0.54 1.07
CA ASN A 157 12.63 -0.11 1.82
C ASN A 157 13.91 -0.13 0.96
N HIS A 158 15.08 -0.24 1.59
CA HIS A 158 16.38 -0.20 0.89
C HIS A 158 16.43 -1.17 -0.32
N TYR A 159 15.99 -2.41 -0.16
CA TYR A 159 16.03 -3.43 -1.20
C TYR A 159 15.13 -3.09 -2.41
N GLU A 160 14.06 -2.30 -2.22
CA GLU A 160 13.21 -1.85 -3.33
C GLU A 160 13.90 -0.74 -4.13
N SER A 161 14.67 0.10 -3.44
CA SER A 161 15.43 1.20 -4.04
C SER A 161 16.68 0.71 -4.77
N GLU A 162 17.31 -0.38 -4.30
CA GLU A 162 18.46 -1.02 -4.97
C GLU A 162 18.13 -1.50 -6.39
N VAL A 163 16.89 -1.94 -6.64
CA VAL A 163 16.43 -2.33 -7.99
C VAL A 163 16.34 -1.11 -8.93
N GLY A 164 15.99 0.06 -8.38
CA GLY A 164 15.90 1.30 -9.12
C GLY A 164 15.08 2.35 -8.36
N PHE A 165 15.38 3.63 -8.60
CA PHE A 165 14.77 4.78 -7.92
C PHE A 165 14.76 6.02 -8.83
N PHE A 166 13.95 7.02 -8.50
CA PHE A 166 13.93 8.26 -9.27
C PHE A 166 15.21 9.07 -9.05
N LYS A 167 15.77 9.62 -10.13
CA LYS A 167 17.02 10.39 -10.08
C LYS A 167 16.89 11.56 -9.09
N GLY A 168 17.84 11.65 -8.15
CA GLY A 168 17.86 12.71 -7.14
C GLY A 168 16.97 12.46 -5.92
N ALA A 169 16.30 11.31 -5.83
CA ALA A 169 15.57 10.92 -4.63
C ALA A 169 16.53 10.65 -3.47
N ILE A 170 16.16 11.13 -2.29
CA ILE A 170 16.73 10.73 -1.01
C ILE A 170 16.26 9.32 -0.70
N LEU A 171 17.21 8.45 -0.40
CA LEU A 171 16.99 7.07 0.00
C LEU A 171 17.36 6.97 1.50
N PRO A 172 16.38 6.94 2.40
CA PRO A 172 16.65 6.82 3.84
C PRO A 172 17.41 5.52 4.14
N ASP A 173 18.55 5.62 4.83
CA ASP A 173 19.36 4.46 5.20
C ASP A 173 18.84 3.83 6.51
N VAL A 174 17.63 3.28 6.44
CA VAL A 174 16.95 2.62 7.56
C VAL A 174 16.19 1.38 7.08
N ASP A 175 15.98 0.43 7.98
CA ASP A 175 15.36 -0.86 7.65
C ASP A 175 13.83 -0.79 7.58
N THR A 176 13.23 0.19 8.28
CA THR A 176 11.77 0.24 8.41
C THR A 176 11.19 1.63 8.13
N PHE A 177 9.96 1.65 7.61
CA PHE A 177 9.18 2.88 7.43
C PHE A 177 9.00 3.68 8.74
N ARG A 178 8.93 2.98 9.88
CA ARG A 178 8.84 3.63 11.20
C ARG A 178 10.07 4.48 11.51
N GLU A 179 11.25 3.99 11.16
CA GLU A 179 12.51 4.68 11.42
C GLU A 179 12.78 5.77 10.38
N SER A 180 12.20 5.67 9.18
CA SER A 180 12.46 6.63 8.10
C SER A 180 11.87 8.00 8.39
N LEU A 181 10.69 8.07 9.01
CA LEU A 181 10.04 9.35 9.32
C LEU A 181 10.91 10.31 10.16
N PRO A 182 11.37 9.93 11.37
CA PRO A 182 12.21 10.83 12.17
C PRO A 182 13.59 11.07 11.54
N PHE A 183 14.16 10.07 10.85
CA PHE A 183 15.43 10.24 10.16
C PHE A 183 15.34 11.28 9.04
N ILE A 184 14.31 11.17 8.19
CA ILE A 184 14.10 12.12 7.10
C ILE A 184 13.87 13.54 7.64
N GLU A 185 13.07 13.65 8.70
CA GLU A 185 12.75 14.93 9.30
C GLU A 185 14.01 15.66 9.79
N GLU A 186 14.85 14.97 10.57
CA GLU A 186 16.06 15.58 11.15
C GLU A 186 17.17 15.83 10.12
N GLU A 187 17.42 14.89 9.20
CA GLU A 187 18.57 14.97 8.29
C GLU A 187 18.30 15.83 7.04
N TYR A 188 17.06 15.87 6.55
CA TYR A 188 16.76 16.48 5.24
C TYR A 188 15.71 17.59 5.30
N LEU A 189 14.73 17.52 6.20
CA LEU A 189 13.60 18.46 6.18
C LEU A 189 13.80 19.65 7.12
N LYS A 190 14.46 19.45 8.27
CA LYS A 190 14.73 20.52 9.23
C LYS A 190 15.52 21.66 8.60
N GLY A 191 15.01 22.89 8.70
CA GLY A 191 15.58 24.07 8.04
C GLY A 191 15.24 24.20 6.55
N ASN A 192 14.41 23.31 6.00
CA ASN A 192 13.91 23.33 4.63
C ASN A 192 12.37 23.40 4.57
N GLU A 193 11.73 24.02 5.56
CA GLU A 193 10.27 24.00 5.75
C GLU A 193 9.47 24.64 4.60
N ASP A 194 10.10 25.54 3.84
CA ASP A 194 9.50 26.22 2.68
C ASP A 194 9.71 25.46 1.35
N LYS A 195 10.56 24.41 1.32
CA LYS A 195 10.81 23.62 0.11
C LYS A 195 9.61 22.75 -0.24
N ASN A 196 9.52 22.37 -1.52
CA ASN A 196 8.58 21.33 -1.93
C ASN A 196 9.09 19.98 -1.44
N ILE A 197 8.26 19.25 -0.70
CA ILE A 197 8.51 17.87 -0.30
C ILE A 197 7.68 16.99 -1.21
N VAL A 198 8.33 16.16 -2.01
CA VAL A 198 7.69 15.22 -2.93
C VAL A 198 8.08 13.81 -2.52
N MET A 199 7.08 12.94 -2.38
CA MET A 199 7.28 11.59 -1.88
C MET A 199 6.68 10.57 -2.84
N TYR A 200 7.29 9.41 -2.91
CA TYR A 200 6.69 8.26 -3.56
C TYR A 200 6.99 6.98 -2.77
N CYS A 201 6.16 5.97 -3.00
CA CYS A 201 6.41 4.61 -2.60
C CYS A 201 5.78 3.68 -3.63
N THR A 202 5.76 2.37 -3.37
CA THR A 202 5.25 1.37 -4.32
C THR A 202 3.81 1.65 -4.73
N GLY A 203 2.89 1.72 -3.76
CA GLY A 203 1.43 1.81 -4.02
C GLY A 203 0.72 2.97 -3.31
N GLY A 204 1.46 3.98 -2.81
CA GLY A 204 0.91 5.18 -2.17
C GLY A 204 0.71 5.12 -0.64
N VAL A 205 0.37 3.97 -0.05
CA VAL A 205 -0.05 3.87 1.38
C VAL A 205 0.93 4.47 2.40
N ARG A 206 2.24 4.40 2.15
CA ARG A 206 3.29 4.97 3.02
C ARG A 206 3.30 6.50 2.96
N CYS A 207 3.15 7.05 1.74
CA CYS A 207 3.13 8.48 1.50
C CYS A 207 1.90 9.15 2.13
N GLU A 208 0.78 8.44 2.24
CA GLU A 208 -0.42 8.95 2.93
C GLU A 208 -0.12 9.29 4.39
N LYS A 209 0.52 8.37 5.12
CA LYS A 209 0.90 8.58 6.52
C LYS A 209 2.03 9.58 6.66
N ALA A 210 3.07 9.48 5.83
CA ALA A 210 4.20 10.40 5.85
C ALA A 210 3.76 11.85 5.56
N SER A 211 2.85 12.04 4.60
CA SER A 211 2.38 13.37 4.23
C SER A 211 1.54 14.03 5.32
N ALA A 212 0.63 13.27 5.94
CA ALA A 212 -0.13 13.75 7.09
C ALA A 212 0.78 14.06 8.28
N TRP A 213 1.80 13.22 8.52
CA TRP A 213 2.82 13.46 9.54
C TRP A 213 3.57 14.77 9.29
N PHE A 214 4.17 14.96 8.12
CA PHE A 214 4.93 16.18 7.83
C PHE A 214 4.05 17.45 7.86
N LYS A 215 2.81 17.38 7.40
CA LYS A 215 1.88 18.52 7.55
C LYS A 215 1.62 18.85 9.03
N HIS A 216 1.44 17.83 9.87
CA HIS A 216 1.30 18.03 11.32
C HIS A 216 2.56 18.64 11.95
N ARG A 217 3.75 18.33 11.41
CA ARG A 217 5.04 18.91 11.85
C ARG A 217 5.29 20.34 11.34
N GLY A 218 4.39 20.89 10.51
CA GLY A 218 4.44 22.29 10.06
C GLY A 218 4.96 22.48 8.63
N PHE A 219 5.27 21.41 7.91
CA PHE A 219 5.65 21.47 6.50
C PHE A 219 4.43 21.80 5.63
N LYS A 220 4.52 22.87 4.84
CA LYS A 220 3.37 23.38 4.07
C LYS A 220 3.24 22.73 2.69
N ASN A 221 4.37 22.53 2.01
CA ASN A 221 4.42 22.14 0.60
C ASN A 221 4.65 20.64 0.44
N VAL A 222 3.73 19.84 0.96
CA VAL A 222 3.85 18.36 1.00
C VAL A 222 3.03 17.73 -0.11
N HIS A 223 3.69 16.92 -0.94
CA HIS A 223 3.13 16.31 -2.15
C HIS A 223 3.50 14.83 -2.24
N GLN A 224 2.69 14.06 -2.97
CA GLN A 224 2.93 12.63 -3.17
C GLN A 224 2.50 12.17 -4.56
N LEU A 225 3.22 11.19 -5.12
CA LEU A 225 2.86 10.57 -6.40
C LEU A 225 1.55 9.78 -6.25
N GLU A 226 0.57 10.09 -7.10
CA GLU A 226 -0.75 9.46 -7.04
C GLU A 226 -0.71 7.98 -7.47
N GLY A 227 -0.98 7.09 -6.51
CA GLY A 227 -0.97 5.64 -6.72
C GLY A 227 0.38 4.97 -6.54
N GLY A 228 1.45 5.74 -6.33
CA GLY A 228 2.81 5.22 -6.27
C GLY A 228 3.43 5.00 -7.64
N ILE A 229 4.44 4.14 -7.72
CA ILE A 229 5.23 3.90 -8.95
C ILE A 229 4.61 2.87 -9.89
N ILE A 230 3.50 2.24 -9.48
CA ILE A 230 2.81 1.16 -10.20
C ILE A 230 1.45 1.61 -10.75
#